data_AF-A0A536UGU6-F1
#
_entry.id   AF-A0A536UGU6-F1
#
_cell.length_a   1.000
_cell.length_b   1.000
_cell.length_c   1.000
_cell.angle_alpha   90.00
_cell.angle_beta   90.00
_cell.angle_gamma   90.00
#
_symmetry.space_group_name_H-M   'P 1'
#
loop_
_entity.id
_entity.type
_entity.pdbx_description
1 polymer ?
#
loop_
_entity_poly.entity_id
_entity_poly.type
_entity_poly.pdbx_seq_one_letter_code
_entity_poly.pdbx_strand_id
1 'polypeptide(L)' 'MAIRRLLALILVNALPVLAVAAPGAQAILSASDAIRNPGKPFSLAVTLIEYRNGRQSDTTTL' A
#
# COMPACT_ATOMS: atom_id res chain seq x y z
N MET A 1 -33.72 32.20 17.08
CA MET A 1 -33.09 30.86 17.06
C MET A 1 -32.79 30.34 15.64
N ALA A 2 -33.65 30.58 14.65
CA ALA A 2 -33.48 30.05 13.28
C ALA A 2 -32.19 30.51 12.56
N ILE A 3 -31.80 31.78 12.68
CA ILE A 3 -30.59 32.32 12.04
C ILE A 3 -29.29 31.63 12.53
N ARG A 4 -29.18 31.36 13.83
CA ARG A 4 -28.00 30.65 14.39
C ARG A 4 -27.92 29.21 13.89
N ARG A 5 -29.07 28.55 13.68
CA ARG A 5 -29.14 27.21 13.09
C ARG A 5 -28.77 27.24 11.61
N LEU A 6 -29.20 28.27 10.88
CA LEU A 6 -28.86 28.47 9.48
C LEU A 6 -27.34 28.70 9.29
N LEU A 7 -26.75 29.54 10.13
CA LEU A 7 -25.30 29.80 10.14
C LEU A 7 -24.49 28.54 10.49
N ALA A 8 -24.95 27.74 11.45
CA ALA A 8 -24.31 26.48 11.79
C ALA A 8 -24.36 25.46 10.63
N LEU A 9 -25.47 25.41 9.89
CA LEU A 9 -25.58 24.55 8.70
C LEU A 9 -24.63 24.98 7.58
N ILE A 10 -24.52 26.29 7.33
CA ILE A 10 -23.60 26.83 6.32
C ILE A 10 -22.15 26.51 6.68
N LEU A 11 -21.78 26.67 7.95
CA LEU A 11 -20.42 26.40 8.43
C LEU A 11 -20.04 24.91 8.30
N VAL A 12 -20.97 24.00 8.54
CA VAL A 12 -20.75 22.54 8.36
C VAL A 12 -20.57 22.16 6.89
N ASN A 13 -21.30 22.80 5.98
CA ASN A 13 -21.19 22.55 4.53
C ASN A 13 -20.01 23.28 3.88
N ALA A 14 -19.47 24.30 4.54
CA ALA A 14 -18.29 25.04 4.08
C ALA A 14 -16.97 24.34 4.41
N LEU A 15 -17.00 23.22 5.15
CA LEU A 15 -15.81 22.38 5.38
C LEU A 15 -15.61 21.50 4.13
N PRO A 16 -14.60 21.77 3.29
CA PRO A 16 -14.26 20.83 2.23
C PRO A 16 -13.72 19.57 2.90
N VAL A 17 -14.53 18.50 2.92
CA VAL A 17 -13.99 17.16 3.10
C VAL A 17 -13.15 16.90 1.86
N LEU A 18 -11.83 16.93 2.01
CA LEU A 18 -10.90 16.54 0.95
C LEU A 18 -11.09 15.04 0.71
N ALA A 19 -12.05 14.69 -0.15
CA ALA A 19 -12.19 13.34 -0.68
C ALA A 19 -11.02 13.11 -1.65
N VAL A 20 -9.89 12.65 -1.11
CA VAL A 20 -8.75 12.24 -1.91
C VAL A 20 -9.07 10.87 -2.49
N ALA A 21 -9.03 10.76 -3.81
CA ALA A 21 -9.17 9.48 -4.48
C ALA A 21 -8.06 8.53 -4.02
N ALA A 22 -8.42 7.26 -3.79
CA ALA A 22 -7.42 6.24 -3.50
C ALA A 22 -6.39 6.19 -4.66
N PRO A 23 -5.13 5.84 -4.39
CA PRO A 23 -4.14 5.64 -5.43
C PRO A 23 -4.64 4.63 -6.47
N GLY A 24 -4.41 4.93 -7.75
CA GLY A 24 -4.71 3.99 -8.82
C GLY A 24 -3.86 2.72 -8.73
N ALA A 25 -4.31 1.63 -9.36
CA ALA A 25 -3.62 0.33 -9.33
C ALA A 25 -2.13 0.42 -9.68
N GLN A 26 -1.77 1.22 -10.68
CA GLN A 26 -0.37 1.38 -11.11
C GLN A 26 0.50 2.05 -10.02
N ALA A 27 -0.05 3.03 -9.30
CA ALA A 27 0.66 3.70 -8.23
C ALA A 27 0.94 2.72 -7.07
N ILE A 28 -0.04 1.88 -6.72
CA ILE A 28 0.11 0.86 -5.68
C ILE A 28 1.18 -0.16 -6.06
N LEU A 29 1.18 -0.64 -7.32
CA LEU A 29 2.19 -1.58 -7.81
C LEU A 29 3.59 -0.97 -7.77
N SER A 30 3.75 0.26 -8.29
CA SER A 30 5.05 0.94 -8.30
C SER A 30 5.61 1.19 -6.89
N ALA A 31 4.75 1.51 -5.92
CA ALA A 31 5.15 1.70 -4.53
C ALA A 31 5.58 0.38 -3.88
N SER A 32 4.91 -0.72 -4.23
CA SER A 32 5.27 -2.07 -3.78
C SER A 32 6.62 -2.51 -4.36
N ASP A 33 6.85 -2.23 -5.65
CA ASP A 33 8.12 -2.55 -6.31
C ASP A 33 9.28 -1.73 -5.73
N ALA A 34 9.07 -0.45 -5.42
CA ALA A 34 10.11 0.39 -4.81
C ALA A 34 10.61 -0.13 -3.44
N ILE A 35 9.78 -0.87 -2.71
CA ILE A 35 10.17 -1.50 -1.44
C ILE A 35 11.02 -2.75 -1.71
N ARG A 36 10.67 -3.53 -2.74
CA ARG A 36 11.31 -4.84 -3.04
C ARG A 36 12.55 -4.72 -3.92
N ASN A 37 12.60 -3.69 -4.76
CA ASN A 37 13.60 -3.54 -5.81
C ASN A 37 14.45 -2.28 -5.56
N PRO A 38 15.73 -2.43 -5.23
CA PRO A 38 16.63 -1.28 -5.08
C PRO A 38 16.64 -0.43 -6.36
N GLY A 39 16.64 0.90 -6.22
CA GLY A 39 16.76 1.84 -7.33
C GLY A 39 18.14 1.87 -8.03
N LYS A 40 18.94 0.81 -7.87
CA LYS A 40 20.26 0.62 -8.46
C LYS A 40 20.47 -0.86 -8.82
N PRO A 41 21.34 -1.19 -9.78
CA PRO A 41 21.66 -2.57 -10.10
C PRO A 41 22.10 -3.36 -8.87
N PHE A 42 21.62 -4.61 -8.76
CA PHE A 42 21.90 -5.51 -7.66
C PHE A 42 21.83 -6.96 -8.15
N SER A 43 22.46 -7.85 -7.38
CA SER A 43 22.32 -9.30 -7.51
C SER A 43 21.86 -9.87 -6.18
N LEU A 44 21.09 -10.97 -6.21
CA LEU A 44 20.69 -11.71 -5.03
C LEU A 44 21.18 -13.15 -5.16
N ALA A 45 21.50 -13.78 -4.04
CA ALA A 45 21.64 -15.22 -3.93
C ALA A 45 20.49 -15.71 -3.05
N VAL A 46 19.64 -16.58 -3.60
CA VAL A 46 18.45 -17.07 -2.89
C VAL A 46 18.58 -18.57 -2.69
N THR A 47 18.50 -19.02 -1.44
CA THR A 47 18.43 -20.45 -1.11
C THR A 47 17.02 -20.80 -0.66
N LEU A 48 16.37 -21.66 -1.42
CA LEU A 48 15.04 -22.20 -1.14
C LEU A 48 15.21 -23.60 -0.56
N ILE A 49 14.58 -23.87 0.59
CA ILE A 49 14.57 -25.19 1.23
C ILE A 49 13.12 -25.67 1.28
N GLU A 50 12.83 -26.78 0.61
CA GLU A 50 11.49 -27.36 0.61
C GLU A 50 11.36 -28.39 1.74
N TYR A 51 10.21 -28.37 2.43
CA TYR A 51 9.81 -29.38 3.40
C TYR A 51 8.50 -30.02 3.00
N ARG A 52 8.46 -31.37 3.00
CA ARG A 52 7.25 -32.18 2.76
C ARG A 52 7.10 -33.20 3.87
N ASN A 53 5.88 -33.32 4.41
CA ASN A 53 5.58 -34.21 5.54
C ASN A 53 6.53 -34.00 6.74
N GLY A 54 6.89 -32.75 7.02
CA GLY A 54 7.80 -32.37 8.11
C GLY A 54 9.27 -32.73 7.90
N ARG A 55 9.66 -33.24 6.72
CA ARG A 55 11.07 -33.52 6.36
C ARG A 55 11.50 -32.66 5.19
N GLN A 56 12.75 -32.20 5.21
CA GLN A 56 13.34 -31.50 4.08
C GLN A 56 13.35 -32.44 2.87
N SER A 57 12.79 -31.98 1.75
CA SER A 57 12.71 -32.75 0.50
C SER A 57 13.65 -32.22 -0.56
N ASP A 58 14.00 -30.93 -0.55
CA ASP A 58 14.84 -30.33 -1.58
C ASP A 58 15.54 -29.03 -1.13
N THR A 59 16.59 -28.65 -1.84
CA THR A 59 17.27 -27.34 -1.73
C THR A 59 17.66 -26.82 -3.10
N THR A 60 17.27 -25.59 -3.43
CA THR A 60 17.64 -24.91 -4.68
C THR A 60 18.29 -23.56 -4.40
N THR A 61 19.35 -23.21 -5.14
CA THR A 61 19.97 -21.89 -5.12
C THR A 61 19.77 -21.17 -6.47
N LEU A 62 19.35 -19.91 -6.43
CA LEU A 62 19.08 -19.03 -7.57
C LEU A 62 19.96 -17.78 -7.52
#